data_AF-A0A8T3ZP80-F1
#
_entry.id   AF-A0A8T3ZP80-F1
#
_cell.length_a   1.000
_cell.length_b   1.000
_cell.length_c   1.000
_cell.angle_alpha   90.00
_cell.angle_beta   90.00
_cell.angle_gamma   90.00
#
_symmetry.space_group_name_H-M   'P 1'
#
loop_
_entity.id
_entity.type
_entity.pdbx_description
1 polymer ?
#
loop_
_entity_poly.entity_id
_entity_poly.type
_entity_poly.pdbx_seq_one_letter_code
_entity_poly.pdbx_strand_id
1 'polypeptide(L)'
;MESYSGNLILTTTEESPKFANQPILYEEILKEDPTVIQGIIIEMLDSGLNDNELLIGIDPGQRIGLSVLYFGKEIERGLYNSPEDLANHVAKILGGLKAERKIIKIGNGNMQVTKQITTLLNLRFCSHFELELVDERKTTKKIKNYNKRGERDMMSAKFITQREGYRRFVLPLSRTG
;
A
#
# COMPACT_ATOMS: atom_id res chain seq x y z
N MET A 1 37.70 6.41 -4.97
CA MET A 1 36.28 6.31 -4.63
C MET A 1 35.56 6.05 -5.95
N GLU A 2 34.91 4.90 -6.11
CA GLU A 2 34.15 4.65 -7.33
C GLU A 2 32.98 5.64 -7.37
N SER A 3 32.87 6.38 -8.48
CA SER A 3 31.89 7.44 -8.65
C SER A 3 30.78 6.93 -9.56
N TYR A 4 29.70 6.46 -8.95
CA TYR A 4 28.47 6.13 -9.67
C TYR A 4 27.67 7.42 -9.92
N SER A 5 27.07 7.58 -11.10
CA SER A 5 26.25 8.75 -11.45
C SER A 5 24.77 8.61 -11.10
N GLY A 6 24.34 7.41 -10.70
CA GLY A 6 22.96 7.13 -10.30
C GLY A 6 22.63 7.58 -8.87
N ASN A 7 21.34 7.53 -8.53
CA ASN A 7 20.86 7.80 -7.16
C ASN A 7 20.80 6.55 -6.28
N LEU A 8 20.94 5.36 -6.87
CA LEU A 8 20.91 4.05 -6.21
C LEU A 8 21.87 3.12 -6.94
N ILE A 9 22.56 2.24 -6.21
CA ILE A 9 23.37 1.16 -6.78
C ILE A 9 22.63 -0.15 -6.54
N LEU A 10 22.32 -0.90 -7.60
CA LEU A 10 21.84 -2.28 -7.51
C LEU A 10 23.01 -3.23 -7.82
N THR A 11 23.33 -4.15 -6.91
CA THR A 11 24.51 -5.02 -7.03
C THR A 11 24.33 -6.33 -6.26
N THR A 12 25.25 -7.27 -6.44
CA THR A 12 25.36 -8.45 -5.58
C THR A 12 26.21 -8.12 -4.35
N THR A 13 26.11 -8.94 -3.31
CA THR A 13 26.98 -8.79 -2.14
C THR A 13 28.47 -8.98 -2.48
N GLU A 14 28.78 -9.81 -3.48
CA GLU A 14 30.14 -10.08 -3.95
C GLU A 14 30.74 -8.91 -4.75
N GLU A 15 29.93 -8.21 -5.53
CA GLU A 15 30.35 -7.07 -6.37
C GLU A 15 30.19 -5.71 -5.66
N SER A 16 29.70 -5.72 -4.41
CA SER A 16 29.40 -4.51 -3.65
C SER A 16 30.65 -3.63 -3.46
N PRO A 17 30.57 -2.33 -3.76
CA PRO A 17 31.66 -1.41 -3.45
C PRO A 17 31.84 -1.33 -1.93
N LYS A 18 33.10 -1.24 -1.47
CA LYS A 18 33.42 -1.04 -0.04
C LYS A 18 32.98 0.32 0.48
N PHE A 19 32.90 1.31 -0.40
CA PHE A 19 32.52 2.68 -0.08
C PHE A 19 31.68 3.24 -1.23
N ALA A 20 30.47 3.71 -0.93
CA ALA A 20 29.59 4.42 -1.86
C ALA A 20 28.90 5.58 -1.14
N ASN A 21 28.65 6.67 -1.87
CA ASN A 21 27.84 7.80 -1.37
C ASN A 21 26.35 7.58 -1.62
N GLN A 22 26.01 6.70 -2.55
CA GLN A 22 24.66 6.29 -2.87
C GLN A 22 24.22 5.13 -1.96
N PRO A 23 22.91 5.02 -1.69
CA PRO A 23 22.35 3.81 -1.12
C PRO A 23 22.60 2.60 -2.03
N ILE A 24 22.87 1.44 -1.42
CA ILE A 24 23.14 0.18 -2.12
C ILE A 24 21.98 -0.77 -1.86
N LEU A 25 21.32 -1.20 -2.94
CA LEU A 25 20.31 -2.24 -2.95
C LEU A 25 20.94 -3.54 -3.42
N TYR A 26 20.73 -4.62 -2.69
CA TYR A 26 21.25 -5.94 -3.07
C TYR A 26 20.21 -6.78 -3.81
N GLU A 27 20.67 -7.60 -4.75
CA GLU A 27 19.80 -8.40 -5.64
C GLU A 27 18.86 -9.36 -4.91
N GLU A 28 19.16 -9.75 -3.67
CA GLU A 28 18.30 -10.65 -2.88
C GLU A 28 16.91 -10.07 -2.68
N ILE A 29 16.77 -8.74 -2.69
CA ILE A 29 15.48 -8.08 -2.59
C ILE A 29 14.57 -8.35 -3.79
N LEU A 30 15.13 -8.73 -4.95
CA LEU A 30 14.36 -9.01 -6.16
C LEU A 30 13.47 -10.25 -6.04
N LYS A 31 13.58 -11.00 -4.93
CA LYS A 31 12.70 -12.12 -4.56
C LYS A 31 11.40 -11.65 -3.90
N GLU A 32 11.34 -10.41 -3.44
CA GLU A 32 10.17 -9.83 -2.78
C GLU A 32 9.07 -9.46 -3.79
N ASP A 33 7.90 -9.08 -3.27
CA ASP A 33 6.82 -8.55 -4.10
C ASP A 33 7.25 -7.25 -4.81
N PRO A 34 6.91 -7.02 -6.10
CA PRO A 34 7.29 -5.80 -6.83
C PRO A 34 6.90 -4.50 -6.11
N THR A 35 5.77 -4.50 -5.41
CA THR A 35 5.31 -3.33 -4.63
C THR A 35 6.20 -3.09 -3.42
N VAL A 36 6.66 -4.16 -2.76
CA VAL A 36 7.61 -4.10 -1.65
C VAL A 36 8.96 -3.59 -2.13
N ILE A 37 9.46 -4.12 -3.26
CA ILE A 37 10.71 -3.65 -3.88
C ILE A 37 10.62 -2.15 -4.20
N GLN A 38 9.53 -1.71 -4.82
CA GLN A 38 9.31 -0.30 -5.12
C GLN A 38 9.24 0.56 -3.85
N GLY A 39 8.57 0.09 -2.80
CA GLY A 39 8.52 0.78 -1.52
C GLY A 39 9.91 0.93 -0.87
N ILE A 40 10.74 -0.11 -0.89
CA ILE A 40 12.11 -0.07 -0.37
C ILE A 40 12.96 0.93 -1.16
N ILE A 41 12.85 0.95 -2.49
CA ILE A 41 13.53 1.95 -3.32
C ILE A 41 13.08 3.36 -2.96
N ILE A 42 11.79 3.58 -2.74
CA ILE A 42 11.27 4.89 -2.31
C ILE A 42 11.83 5.31 -0.96
N GLU A 43 11.89 4.41 0.01
CA GLU A 43 12.46 4.66 1.35
C GLU A 43 13.94 5.01 1.27
N MET A 44 14.73 4.27 0.50
CA MET A 44 16.18 4.52 0.35
C MET A 44 16.48 5.86 -0.34
N LEU A 45 15.59 6.31 -1.22
CA LEU A 45 15.71 7.57 -1.95
C LEU A 45 15.01 8.73 -1.23
N ASP A 46 14.39 8.49 -0.08
CA ASP A 46 13.70 9.55 0.64
C ASP A 46 14.69 10.52 1.29
N SER A 47 14.34 11.81 1.25
CA SER A 47 15.17 12.88 1.83
C SER A 47 14.98 13.07 3.34
N GLY A 48 14.10 12.27 3.98
CA GLY A 48 13.70 12.39 5.38
C GLY A 48 12.62 13.45 5.65
N LEU A 49 12.04 14.03 4.59
CA LEU A 49 11.03 15.09 4.69
C LEU A 49 9.59 14.57 4.63
N ASN A 50 9.39 13.32 4.21
CA ASN A 50 8.08 12.70 4.12
C ASN A 50 7.79 11.87 5.36
N ASP A 51 6.53 11.85 5.79
CA ASP A 51 6.10 11.02 6.91
C ASP A 51 6.35 9.54 6.59
N ASN A 52 6.90 8.80 7.56
CA ASN A 52 7.11 7.36 7.47
C ASN A 52 5.78 6.59 7.64
N GLU A 53 4.86 6.82 6.71
CA GLU A 53 3.50 6.30 6.69
C GLU A 53 3.30 5.37 5.48
N LEU A 54 2.68 4.21 5.73
CA LEU A 54 2.12 3.34 4.72
C LEU A 54 0.60 3.48 4.75
N LEU A 55 0.03 4.01 3.67
CA LEU A 55 -1.39 4.27 3.52
C LEU A 55 -1.95 3.44 2.36
N ILE A 56 -2.89 2.57 2.68
CA ILE A 56 -3.54 1.66 1.72
C ILE A 56 -5.01 2.04 1.59
N GLY A 57 -5.44 2.38 0.37
CA GLY A 57 -6.83 2.68 0.05
C GLY A 57 -7.48 1.52 -0.68
N ILE A 58 -8.66 1.12 -0.21
CA ILE A 58 -9.45 0.03 -0.76
C ILE A 58 -10.86 0.54 -1.09
N ASP A 59 -11.26 0.38 -2.35
CA ASP A 59 -12.61 0.73 -2.82
C ASP A 59 -13.42 -0.55 -3.09
N PRO A 60 -14.32 -0.97 -2.20
CA PRO A 60 -15.05 -2.23 -2.33
C PRO A 60 -16.21 -2.09 -3.34
N GLY A 61 -15.98 -2.61 -4.55
CA GLY A 61 -16.97 -2.68 -5.64
C GLY A 61 -17.11 -4.07 -6.26
N GLN A 62 -17.68 -4.15 -7.47
CA GLN A 62 -17.66 -5.39 -8.29
C GLN A 62 -16.22 -5.81 -8.62
N ARG A 63 -15.36 -4.82 -8.87
CA ARG A 63 -13.92 -4.94 -8.84
C ARG A 63 -13.44 -4.10 -7.67
N ILE A 64 -12.50 -4.62 -6.91
CA ILE A 64 -11.99 -3.98 -5.72
C ILE A 64 -10.78 -3.14 -6.12
N GLY A 65 -10.87 -1.83 -5.94
CA GLY A 65 -9.77 -0.91 -6.21
C GLY A 65 -8.74 -0.95 -5.08
N LEU A 66 -7.45 -0.92 -5.44
CA LEU A 66 -6.33 -0.78 -4.52
C LEU A 66 -5.48 0.45 -4.91
N SER A 67 -5.07 1.23 -3.92
CA SER A 67 -4.03 2.27 -4.04
C SER A 67 -3.12 2.18 -2.82
N VAL A 68 -1.81 2.15 -3.04
CA VAL A 68 -0.81 2.02 -1.97
C VAL A 68 0.11 3.22 -2.05
N LEU A 69 0.16 3.99 -0.96
CA LEU A 69 1.04 5.13 -0.80
C LEU A 69 2.07 4.83 0.29
N TYR A 70 3.32 5.16 0.04
CA TYR A 70 4.44 5.01 0.96
C TYR A 70 5.33 6.24 0.88
N PHE A 71 5.70 6.84 2.03
CA PHE A 71 6.39 8.14 2.08
C PHE A 71 5.69 9.20 1.20
N GLY A 72 4.35 9.24 1.24
CA GLY A 72 3.53 10.16 0.45
C GLY A 72 3.47 9.88 -1.07
N LYS A 73 4.17 8.87 -1.58
CA LYS A 73 4.22 8.53 -3.02
C LYS A 73 3.37 7.30 -3.31
N GLU A 74 2.59 7.33 -4.38
CA GLU A 74 1.82 6.15 -4.83
C GLU A 74 2.78 5.13 -5.46
N ILE A 75 2.93 3.98 -4.80
CA ILE A 75 3.80 2.88 -5.23
C ILE A 75 3.03 1.77 -5.94
N GLU A 76 1.72 1.65 -5.70
CA GLU A 76 0.89 0.69 -6.44
C GLU A 76 -0.51 1.25 -6.67
N ARG A 77 -1.08 0.86 -7.80
CA ARG A 77 -2.50 1.01 -8.08
C ARG A 77 -3.01 -0.20 -8.84
N GLY A 78 -4.07 -0.83 -8.34
CA GLY A 78 -4.53 -2.13 -8.83
C GLY A 78 -6.05 -2.32 -8.80
N LEU A 79 -6.50 -3.38 -9.46
CA LEU A 79 -7.88 -3.86 -9.43
C LEU A 79 -7.89 -5.36 -9.15
N TYR A 80 -8.72 -5.78 -8.21
CA TYR A 80 -8.85 -7.18 -7.79
C TYR A 80 -10.29 -7.65 -7.99
N ASN A 81 -10.44 -8.91 -8.39
CA ASN A 81 -11.77 -9.54 -8.49
C ASN A 81 -12.13 -10.35 -7.23
N SER A 82 -11.16 -10.54 -6.33
CA SER A 82 -11.29 -11.39 -5.15
C SER A 82 -10.81 -10.66 -3.89
N PRO A 83 -11.63 -10.60 -2.83
CA PRO A 83 -11.20 -10.16 -1.50
C PRO A 83 -10.02 -10.98 -0.97
N GLU A 84 -9.97 -12.27 -1.30
CA GLU A 84 -8.93 -13.21 -0.90
C GLU A 84 -7.57 -12.78 -1.47
N ASP A 85 -7.50 -12.53 -2.77
CA ASP A 85 -6.26 -12.15 -3.47
C ASP A 85 -5.77 -10.78 -3.01
N LEU A 86 -6.70 -9.82 -2.88
CA LEU A 86 -6.40 -8.49 -2.36
C LEU A 86 -5.79 -8.57 -0.96
N ALA A 87 -6.45 -9.28 -0.03
CA ALA A 87 -5.97 -9.35 1.34
C ALA A 87 -4.64 -10.12 1.45
N ASN A 88 -4.35 -11.07 0.56
CA ASN A 88 -3.05 -11.74 0.49
C ASN A 88 -1.96 -10.77 0.04
N HIS A 89 -2.25 -9.99 -0.99
CA HIS A 89 -1.34 -8.97 -1.51
C HIS A 89 -1.06 -7.88 -0.47
N VAL A 90 -2.10 -7.34 0.14
CA VAL A 90 -1.98 -6.34 1.21
C VAL A 90 -1.18 -6.89 2.41
N ALA A 91 -1.36 -8.16 2.79
CA ALA A 91 -0.57 -8.76 3.86
C ALA A 91 0.93 -8.83 3.52
N LYS A 92 1.29 -9.12 2.26
CA LYS A 92 2.69 -9.06 1.80
C LYS A 92 3.26 -7.64 1.92
N ILE A 93 2.52 -6.63 1.46
CA ILE A 93 2.95 -5.23 1.56
C ILE A 93 3.16 -4.81 3.02
N LEU A 94 2.19 -5.11 3.89
CA LEU A 94 2.25 -4.79 5.31
C LEU A 94 3.42 -5.49 6.02
N GLY A 95 3.78 -6.70 5.60
CA GLY A 95 4.91 -7.46 6.13
C GLY A 95 6.26 -7.02 5.58
N GLY A 96 6.31 -6.65 4.29
CA GLY A 96 7.54 -6.28 3.59
C GLY A 96 7.97 -4.82 3.82
N LEU A 97 7.05 -3.90 4.07
CA LEU A 97 7.35 -2.48 4.27
C LEU A 97 7.34 -2.07 5.75
N LYS A 98 8.35 -1.29 6.14
CA LYS A 98 8.56 -0.80 7.50
C LYS A 98 8.09 0.65 7.62
N ALA A 99 6.85 0.83 8.08
CA ALA A 99 6.32 2.15 8.39
C ALA A 99 6.15 2.34 9.90
N GLU A 100 6.37 3.55 10.40
CA GLU A 100 6.02 3.94 11.77
C GLU A 100 4.50 3.87 11.97
N ARG A 101 3.76 4.24 10.93
CA ARG A 101 2.30 4.21 10.91
C ARG A 101 1.78 3.47 9.68
N LYS A 102 0.90 2.50 9.89
CA LYS A 102 0.26 1.69 8.84
C LYS A 102 -1.24 1.89 8.90
N ILE A 103 -1.83 2.40 7.82
CA ILE A 103 -3.25 2.75 7.77
C ILE A 103 -3.89 2.11 6.56
N ILE A 104 -5.01 1.45 6.79
CA ILE A 104 -5.84 0.88 5.74
C ILE A 104 -7.17 1.61 5.76
N LYS A 105 -7.47 2.34 4.70
CA LYS A 105 -8.74 3.02 4.48
C LYS A 105 -9.60 2.18 3.55
N ILE A 106 -10.79 1.79 4.00
CA ILE A 106 -11.73 1.00 3.20
C ILE A 106 -13.03 1.79 3.04
N GLY A 107 -13.48 1.96 1.81
CA GLY A 107 -14.77 2.54 1.50
C GLY A 107 -15.94 1.71 2.05
N ASN A 108 -17.12 2.33 2.22
CA ASN A 108 -18.31 1.66 2.75
C ASN A 108 -19.38 1.34 1.67
N GLY A 109 -19.03 1.44 0.38
CA GLY A 109 -19.94 1.27 -0.75
C GLY A 109 -20.52 -0.14 -0.85
N ASN A 110 -19.69 -1.15 -0.61
CA ASN A 110 -20.12 -2.54 -0.45
C ASN A 110 -19.69 -3.08 0.91
N MET A 111 -20.58 -2.97 1.91
CA MET A 111 -20.31 -3.40 3.29
C MET A 111 -20.08 -4.90 3.44
N GLN A 112 -20.61 -5.74 2.55
CA GLN A 112 -20.36 -7.18 2.59
C GLN A 112 -18.89 -7.48 2.25
N VAL A 113 -18.40 -6.92 1.15
CA VAL A 113 -17.00 -7.04 0.72
C VAL A 113 -16.05 -6.36 1.72
N THR A 114 -16.42 -5.18 2.23
CA THR A 114 -15.66 -4.46 3.28
C THR A 114 -15.40 -5.32 4.51
N LYS A 115 -16.45 -5.98 5.02
CA LYS A 115 -16.34 -6.86 6.19
C LYS A 115 -15.48 -8.08 5.90
N GLN A 116 -15.61 -8.68 4.71
CA GLN A 116 -14.79 -9.81 4.30
C GLN A 116 -13.30 -9.45 4.25
N ILE A 117 -12.95 -8.35 3.58
CA ILE A 117 -11.56 -7.85 3.50
C ILE A 117 -11.03 -7.59 4.91
N THR A 118 -11.79 -6.91 5.76
CA THR A 118 -11.39 -6.62 7.15
C THR A 118 -11.08 -7.91 7.93
N THR A 119 -11.95 -8.92 7.84
CA THR A 119 -11.73 -10.21 8.51
C THR A 119 -10.49 -10.92 7.98
N LEU A 120 -10.30 -10.97 6.66
CA LEU A 120 -9.14 -11.62 6.04
C LEU A 120 -7.81 -10.94 6.44
N LEU A 121 -7.78 -9.61 6.48
CA LEU A 121 -6.61 -8.85 6.92
C LEU A 121 -6.26 -9.16 8.39
N ASN A 122 -7.26 -9.25 9.26
CA ASN A 122 -7.06 -9.58 10.69
C ASN A 122 -6.54 -10.99 10.92
N LEU A 123 -6.94 -11.93 10.06
CA LEU A 123 -6.50 -13.32 10.14
C LEU A 123 -5.07 -13.50 9.61
N ARG A 124 -4.68 -12.74 8.59
CA ARG A 124 -3.42 -12.94 7.87
C ARG A 124 -2.27 -12.09 8.36
N PHE A 125 -2.55 -10.94 8.95
CA PHE A 125 -1.50 -10.02 9.35
C PHE A 125 -1.47 -9.84 10.86
N CYS A 126 -0.36 -10.26 11.47
CA CYS A 126 -0.15 -10.31 12.92
C CYS A 126 0.50 -9.05 13.52
N SER A 127 0.67 -7.96 12.74
CA SER A 127 1.20 -6.69 13.28
C SER A 127 0.16 -5.57 13.34
N HIS A 128 0.41 -4.56 14.18
CA HIS A 128 -0.52 -3.45 14.38
C HIS A 128 -0.71 -2.62 13.11
N PHE A 129 -1.97 -2.29 12.79
CA PHE A 129 -2.34 -1.31 11.78
C PHE A 129 -3.63 -0.58 12.20
N GLU A 130 -3.85 0.59 11.61
CA GLU A 130 -5.07 1.36 11.77
C GLU A 130 -6.04 1.04 10.63
N LEU A 131 -7.31 0.82 10.94
CA LEU A 131 -8.35 0.64 9.94
C LEU A 131 -9.30 1.84 9.98
N GLU A 132 -9.55 2.47 8.84
CA GLU A 132 -10.49 3.58 8.72
C GLU A 132 -11.60 3.22 7.74
N LEU A 133 -12.85 3.28 8.19
CA LEU A 133 -14.00 3.09 7.31
C LEU A 133 -14.46 4.45 6.78
N VAL A 134 -14.44 4.60 5.47
CA VAL A 134 -14.70 5.86 4.77
C VAL A 134 -16.09 5.85 4.14
N ASP A 135 -16.87 6.91 4.38
CA ASP A 135 -18.20 7.04 3.78
C ASP A 135 -18.17 7.51 2.32
N GLU A 136 -18.67 6.67 1.42
CA GLU A 136 -18.78 6.94 -0.02
C GLU A 136 -20.05 7.72 -0.38
N ARG A 137 -21.08 7.74 0.49
CA ARG A 137 -22.42 8.28 0.20
C ARG A 137 -22.45 9.79 -0.03
N LYS A 138 -21.45 10.52 0.48
CA LYS A 138 -21.31 11.98 0.23
C LYS A 138 -20.88 12.32 -1.20
N THR A 139 -20.72 11.35 -2.11
CA THR A 139 -20.28 11.59 -3.49
C THR A 139 -21.38 11.44 -4.53
N THR A 140 -22.23 12.47 -4.64
CA THR A 140 -22.90 12.78 -5.91
C THR A 140 -22.03 13.73 -6.73
N LYS A 141 -20.81 13.29 -7.07
CA LYS A 141 -20.11 13.79 -8.26
C LYS A 141 -19.72 12.59 -9.08
N LYS A 142 -20.75 11.93 -9.63
CA LYS A 142 -20.60 11.07 -10.81
C LYS A 142 -19.89 11.92 -11.86
N ILE A 143 -18.58 11.73 -12.04
CA ILE A 143 -17.91 12.09 -13.30
C ILE A 143 -18.80 11.45 -14.37
N LYS A 144 -19.49 12.24 -15.18
CA LYS A 144 -20.57 11.76 -16.08
C LYS A 144 -20.01 11.34 -17.45
N ASN A 145 -18.86 10.67 -17.51
CA ASN A 145 -18.28 10.22 -18.78
C ASN A 145 -18.37 8.70 -18.92
N TYR A 146 -19.38 8.22 -19.66
CA TYR A 146 -19.84 6.83 -19.73
C TYR A 146 -18.84 5.80 -20.27
N ASN A 147 -17.68 6.21 -20.82
CA ASN A 147 -16.80 5.33 -21.58
C ASN A 147 -15.49 4.90 -20.88
N LYS A 148 -15.33 5.16 -19.57
CA LYS A 148 -14.05 4.89 -18.85
C LYS A 148 -14.23 4.19 -17.50
N ARG A 149 -14.95 3.07 -17.48
CA ARG A 149 -15.27 2.34 -16.23
C ARG A 149 -14.01 1.86 -15.48
N GLY A 150 -12.98 1.38 -16.20
CA GLY A 150 -11.71 0.96 -15.58
C GLY A 150 -10.94 2.08 -14.89
N GLU A 151 -10.77 3.23 -15.54
CA GLU A 151 -10.06 4.37 -14.96
C GLU A 151 -10.76 4.92 -13.71
N ARG A 152 -12.09 4.86 -13.63
CA ARG A 152 -12.84 5.28 -12.45
C ARG A 152 -12.58 4.37 -11.26
N ASP A 153 -12.76 3.06 -11.44
CA ASP A 153 -12.56 2.07 -10.38
C ASP A 153 -11.13 2.20 -9.81
N MET A 154 -10.15 2.42 -10.69
CA MET A 154 -8.78 2.67 -10.27
C MET A 154 -8.63 4.00 -9.49
N MET A 155 -9.33 5.08 -9.86
CA MET A 155 -9.18 6.41 -9.21
C MET A 155 -9.87 6.45 -7.85
N SER A 156 -10.95 5.68 -7.67
CA SER A 156 -11.73 5.66 -6.43
C SER A 156 -10.89 5.24 -5.23
N ALA A 157 -10.07 4.19 -5.34
CA ALA A 157 -9.19 3.75 -4.25
C ALA A 157 -8.21 4.85 -3.80
N LYS A 158 -7.66 5.61 -4.75
CA LYS A 158 -6.83 6.78 -4.46
C LYS A 158 -7.62 7.91 -3.79
N PHE A 159 -8.89 8.09 -4.12
CA PHE A 159 -9.73 9.05 -3.38
C PHE A 159 -10.05 8.57 -1.97
N ILE A 160 -10.14 7.27 -1.73
CA ILE A 160 -10.34 6.71 -0.39
C ILE A 160 -9.14 7.02 0.52
N THR A 161 -7.90 6.97 0.02
CA THR A 161 -6.70 7.29 0.82
C THR A 161 -6.73 8.74 1.33
N GLN A 162 -7.26 9.67 0.55
CA GLN A 162 -7.29 11.10 0.88
C GLN A 162 -8.44 11.52 1.81
N ARG A 163 -9.43 10.64 2.05
CA ARG A 163 -10.62 10.99 2.85
C ARG A 163 -10.42 10.74 4.33
N GLU A 164 -11.19 11.47 5.13
CA GLU A 164 -11.38 11.19 6.55
C GLU A 164 -12.65 10.36 6.76
N GLY A 165 -12.53 9.33 7.59
CA GLY A 165 -13.57 8.38 7.94
C GLY A 165 -13.58 8.05 9.43
N TYR A 166 -14.42 7.09 9.81
CA TYR A 166 -14.45 6.58 11.19
C TYR A 166 -13.24 5.67 11.43
N ARG A 167 -12.36 6.09 12.34
CA ARG A 167 -11.16 5.34 12.71
C ARG A 167 -11.51 4.24 13.70
N ARG A 168 -11.08 3.02 13.38
CA ARG A 168 -11.08 1.87 14.28
C ARG A 168 -9.68 1.29 14.31
N PHE A 169 -9.03 1.32 15.46
CA PHE A 169 -7.77 0.62 15.63
C PHE A 169 -8.02 -0.88 15.59
N VAL A 170 -7.32 -1.57 14.70
CA VAL A 170 -7.48 -3.01 14.53
C VAL A 170 -6.15 -3.67 14.85
N LEU A 171 -6.14 -4.34 16.01
CA LEU A 171 -5.04 -5.19 16.38
C LEU A 171 -5.30 -6.59 15.81
N PRO A 172 -4.27 -7.23 15.25
CA PRO A 172 -4.32 -8.63 14.90
C PRO A 172 -4.78 -9.49 16.06
N LEU A 173 -5.50 -10.56 15.75
CA LEU A 173 -6.04 -11.47 16.75
C LEU A 173 -4.93 -12.05 17.64
N SER A 174 -3.75 -12.31 17.08
CA SER A 174 -2.56 -12.80 17.79
C SER A 174 -1.98 -11.85 18.85
N ARG A 175 -2.39 -10.59 18.87
CA ARG A 175 -2.02 -9.61 19.91
C ARG A 175 -3.17 -9.33 20.88
N THR A 176 -4.35 -9.87 20.63
CA THR A 176 -5.56 -9.68 21.45
C THR A 176 -5.88 -10.89 22.34
N GLY A 177 -5.11 -11.97 22.27
CA GLY A 177 -5.23 -13.17 23.09
C GLY A 177 -4.15 -14.20 22.78
#